data_AF-A0A1Q7U8Q0-F1
#
_entry.id   AF-A0A1Q7U8Q0-F1
#
_cell.length_a   1.000
_cell.length_b   1.000
_cell.length_c   1.000
_cell.angle_alpha   90.00
_cell.angle_beta   90.00
_cell.angle_gamma   90.00
#
_symmetry.space_group_name_H-M   'P 1'
#
loop_
_entity.id
_entity.type
_entity.pdbx_description
1 polymer ?
#
loop_
_entity_poly.entity_id
_entity_poly.type
_entity_poly.pdbx_seq_one_letter_code
_entity_poly.pdbx_strand_id
1 'polypeptide(L)'
;MWAPRCQSVDLVLEGRPPLAMSRGDEGIFEMTVPRVGAGARYQYRLDGERHCPDPTSRWQPDGVHGPSAVVDPTAFAWTDAGFRGHALADLVFYELHVGAFTPAGSFEAVIGHLESLADLGVTAIEIMPVAEFPGSRNWGYDGVHLFAPQSTYGGPRGLRRLVDACHSRNLSVILDVVYNHLGPEGNYLAEFGPFFTDRYKTPWGEAVNFDGADAAGVRRHFVENARAWVREFHVDGLRLDAIHSIFDTSPVHILTEVADAAREEARRLGRSIHIIAESHDNDRRIVLPSADGGLGLDAVWSDDFHHAVHVALTGERGGYYADFTDPALLPRAVAEGFAFQGQSSEYFGGPRGTPSADLPGEHFVIFVQNHDQVGNRAQSDRLWSIVRFEALKVAAALMFAAPGLPLLFMGEEYGETAPFQYFTSFLDRNLAEAVRRGRTLEFAKFAWQGQVVDPGDPATFVRSRL
;
A
#
# COMPACT_ATOMS: atom_id res chain seq x y z
N MET A 1 6.11 -23.26 8.91
CA MET A 1 4.80 -22.84 8.37
C MET A 1 3.77 -22.93 9.49
N TRP A 2 2.96 -21.89 9.73
CA TRP A 2 1.95 -21.88 10.79
C TRP A 2 0.59 -22.32 10.24
N ALA A 3 0.09 -23.47 10.71
CA ALA A 3 -1.22 -24.01 10.33
C ALA A 3 -1.89 -24.70 11.53
N PRO A 4 -2.33 -23.96 12.55
CA PRO A 4 -2.74 -24.53 13.83
C PRO A 4 -3.94 -25.46 13.76
N ARG A 5 -4.79 -25.29 12.74
CA ARG A 5 -6.00 -26.08 12.53
C ARG A 5 -5.77 -27.35 11.69
N CYS A 6 -4.61 -27.47 11.04
CA CYS A 6 -4.27 -28.65 10.24
C CYS A 6 -3.77 -29.80 11.11
N GLN A 7 -4.13 -31.02 10.70
CA GLN A 7 -3.66 -32.27 11.30
C GLN A 7 -2.32 -32.68 10.68
N SER A 8 -2.15 -32.47 9.38
CA SER A 8 -0.92 -32.79 8.66
C SER A 8 -0.63 -31.79 7.55
N VAL A 9 0.65 -31.64 7.23
CA VAL A 9 1.14 -30.78 6.15
C VAL A 9 2.25 -31.53 5.44
N ASP A 10 2.16 -31.64 4.12
CA ASP A 10 3.27 -32.08 3.28
C ASP A 10 3.89 -30.89 2.54
N LEU A 11 5.21 -30.90 2.40
CA LEU A 11 5.92 -30.08 1.43
C LEU A 11 5.92 -30.79 0.07
N VAL A 12 5.35 -30.15 -0.94
CA VAL A 12 5.32 -30.65 -2.31
C VAL A 12 6.35 -29.88 -3.13
N LEU A 13 7.50 -30.50 -3.38
CA LEU A 13 8.54 -29.98 -4.27
C LEU A 13 8.36 -30.55 -5.67
N GLU A 14 8.43 -29.71 -6.70
CA GLU A 14 8.31 -30.17 -8.08
C GLU A 14 9.35 -31.27 -8.40
N GLY A 15 8.90 -32.35 -9.03
CA GLY A 15 9.74 -33.51 -9.36
C GLY A 15 10.09 -34.42 -8.18
N ARG A 16 9.51 -34.22 -6.98
CA ARG A 16 9.68 -35.09 -5.81
C ARG A 16 8.31 -35.58 -5.30
N PRO A 17 8.24 -36.76 -4.64
CA PRO A 17 7.04 -37.14 -3.91
C PRO A 17 6.79 -36.16 -2.75
N PRO A 18 5.53 -35.95 -2.32
CA PRO A 18 5.20 -35.15 -1.14
C PRO A 18 5.99 -35.60 0.10
N LEU A 19 6.48 -34.63 0.86
CA LEU A 19 7.32 -34.87 2.04
C LEU A 19 6.57 -34.41 3.30
N ALA A 20 6.18 -35.35 4.16
CA ALA A 20 5.45 -35.06 5.39
C ALA A 20 6.28 -34.22 6.37
N MET A 21 5.78 -33.06 6.76
CA MET A 21 6.43 -32.13 7.69
C MET A 21 6.20 -32.54 9.15
N SER A 22 7.16 -32.22 10.01
CA SER A 22 7.03 -32.45 11.45
C SER A 22 6.15 -31.37 12.06
N ARG A 23 5.10 -31.78 12.78
CA ARG A 23 4.27 -30.88 13.59
C ARG A 23 4.98 -30.59 14.91
N GLY A 24 5.41 -29.36 15.08
CA GLY A 24 5.95 -28.82 16.33
C GLY A 24 4.85 -28.20 17.20
N ASP A 25 5.29 -27.34 18.13
CA ASP A 25 4.41 -26.63 19.05
C ASP A 25 3.60 -25.53 18.36
N GLU A 26 2.51 -25.11 19.00
CA GLU A 26 1.68 -23.95 18.59
C GLU A 26 1.19 -23.98 17.12
N GLY A 27 1.04 -25.18 16.56
CA GLY A 27 0.55 -25.33 15.18
C GLY A 27 1.60 -25.07 14.10
N ILE A 28 2.88 -25.05 14.47
CA ILE A 28 3.99 -24.89 13.52
C ILE A 28 4.33 -26.24 12.89
N PHE A 29 4.44 -26.26 11.56
CA PHE A 29 4.98 -27.38 10.78
C PHE A 29 6.34 -26.99 10.21
N GLU A 30 7.32 -27.88 10.36
CA GLU A 30 8.71 -27.63 9.97
C GLU A 30 9.36 -28.82 9.25
N MET A 31 10.32 -28.51 8.39
CA MET A 31 11.17 -29.47 7.70
C MET A 31 12.42 -28.76 7.18
N THR A 32 13.56 -29.47 7.20
CA THR A 32 14.76 -29.06 6.46
C THR A 32 15.01 -30.02 5.30
N VAL A 33 15.00 -29.52 4.07
CA VAL A 33 15.28 -30.31 2.87
C VAL A 33 16.63 -29.90 2.27
N PRO A 34 17.65 -30.76 2.29
CA PRO A 34 18.94 -30.43 1.71
C PRO A 34 18.86 -30.40 0.17
N ARG A 35 19.76 -29.64 -0.45
CA ARG A 35 19.93 -29.57 -1.92
C ARG A 35 18.66 -29.10 -2.64
N VAL A 36 18.05 -28.04 -2.13
CA VAL A 36 17.00 -27.28 -2.82
C VAL A 36 17.56 -25.87 -3.02
N GLY A 37 17.72 -25.46 -4.28
CA GLY A 37 18.29 -24.16 -4.65
C GLY A 37 17.22 -23.12 -4.96
N ALA A 38 17.66 -21.88 -5.14
CA ALA A 38 16.81 -20.80 -5.64
C ALA A 38 16.11 -21.19 -6.94
N GLY A 39 14.85 -20.78 -7.11
CA GLY A 39 14.00 -21.08 -8.24
C GLY A 39 13.20 -22.39 -8.10
N ALA A 40 13.57 -23.29 -7.18
CA ALA A 40 12.81 -24.51 -6.94
C ALA A 40 11.35 -24.20 -6.58
N ARG A 41 10.42 -24.85 -7.30
CA ARG A 41 8.98 -24.67 -7.13
C ARG A 41 8.44 -25.57 -6.02
N TYR A 42 7.59 -25.01 -5.16
CA TYR A 42 6.96 -25.73 -4.07
C TYR A 42 5.57 -25.23 -3.71
N GLN A 43 4.79 -26.11 -3.09
CA GLN A 43 3.50 -25.82 -2.47
C GLN A 43 3.39 -26.62 -1.16
N TYR A 44 2.42 -26.23 -0.32
CA TYR A 44 2.00 -27.05 0.81
C TYR A 44 0.77 -27.87 0.42
N ARG A 45 0.71 -29.12 0.89
CA ARG A 45 -0.49 -29.94 0.85
C ARG A 45 -1.03 -30.12 2.26
N LEU A 46 -2.18 -29.52 2.54
CA LEU A 46 -2.82 -29.52 3.85
C LEU A 46 -3.78 -30.72 3.96
N ASP A 47 -3.67 -31.46 5.06
CA ASP A 47 -4.51 -32.61 5.40
C ASP A 47 -4.62 -33.66 4.27
N GLY A 48 -3.58 -33.77 3.44
CA GLY A 48 -3.49 -34.73 2.33
C GLY A 48 -4.29 -34.36 1.07
N GLU A 49 -5.04 -33.25 1.07
CA GLU A 49 -6.00 -32.95 0.01
C GLU A 49 -5.77 -31.58 -0.64
N ARG A 50 -5.64 -30.52 0.16
CA ARG A 50 -5.66 -29.13 -0.34
C ARG A 50 -4.25 -28.66 -0.69
N HIS A 51 -4.00 -28.37 -1.97
CA HIS A 51 -2.76 -27.76 -2.41
C HIS A 51 -2.85 -26.24 -2.34
N CYS A 52 -1.96 -25.63 -1.58
CA CYS A 52 -1.92 -24.19 -1.37
C CYS A 52 -0.50 -23.65 -1.61
N PRO A 53 -0.35 -22.47 -2.24
CA PRO A 53 0.91 -21.73 -2.21
C PRO A 53 1.32 -21.38 -0.78
N ASP A 54 2.59 -21.06 -0.59
CA ASP A 54 3.12 -20.64 0.72
C ASP A 54 2.50 -19.29 1.14
N PRO A 55 1.85 -19.19 2.31
CA PRO A 55 1.28 -17.93 2.80
C PRO A 55 2.36 -16.85 3.03
N THR A 56 3.63 -17.26 3.14
CA THR A 56 4.80 -16.40 3.29
C THR A 56 5.73 -16.47 2.06
N SER A 57 5.18 -16.82 0.89
CA SER A 57 5.92 -16.91 -0.37
C SER A 57 6.78 -15.67 -0.62
N ARG A 58 8.04 -15.88 -1.00
CA ARG A 58 8.95 -14.80 -1.42
C ARG A 58 8.88 -14.49 -2.90
N TRP A 59 8.25 -15.37 -3.69
CA TRP A 59 8.08 -15.19 -5.13
C TRP A 59 6.99 -16.13 -5.67
N GLN A 60 6.02 -15.56 -6.39
CA GLN A 60 4.91 -16.27 -7.05
C GLN A 60 5.01 -16.18 -8.59
N PRO A 61 6.02 -16.82 -9.18
CA PRO A 61 6.37 -16.69 -10.61
C PRO A 61 5.25 -17.07 -11.58
N ASP A 62 4.39 -17.99 -11.17
CA ASP A 62 3.34 -18.58 -11.99
C ASP A 62 1.95 -18.07 -11.54
N GLY A 63 1.91 -16.91 -10.87
CA GLY A 63 0.71 -16.23 -10.39
C GLY A 63 0.25 -16.66 -9.00
N VAL A 64 -0.83 -16.04 -8.52
CA VAL A 64 -1.32 -16.17 -7.12
C VAL A 64 -1.77 -17.59 -6.73
N HIS A 65 -2.13 -18.43 -7.70
CA HIS A 65 -2.50 -19.84 -7.48
C HIS A 65 -1.34 -20.82 -7.72
N GLY A 66 -0.27 -20.35 -8.39
CA GLY A 66 0.84 -21.18 -8.80
C GLY A 66 1.74 -21.59 -7.63
N PRO A 67 2.70 -22.49 -7.88
CA PRO A 67 3.70 -22.84 -6.87
C PRO A 67 4.57 -21.64 -6.49
N SER A 68 4.88 -21.55 -5.20
CA SER A 68 5.87 -20.63 -4.66
C SER A 68 7.27 -21.04 -5.12
N ALA A 69 8.19 -20.08 -5.16
CA ALA A 69 9.57 -20.34 -5.54
C ALA A 69 10.54 -19.96 -4.44
N VAL A 70 11.53 -20.82 -4.20
CA VAL A 70 12.62 -20.54 -3.27
C VAL A 70 13.41 -19.34 -3.77
N VAL A 71 13.60 -18.34 -2.92
CA VAL A 71 14.45 -17.17 -3.17
C VAL A 71 15.69 -17.27 -2.28
N ASP A 72 16.87 -17.07 -2.86
CA ASP A 72 18.10 -16.91 -2.08
C ASP A 72 18.22 -15.42 -1.68
N PRO A 73 18.08 -15.09 -0.38
CA PRO A 73 18.13 -13.71 0.07
C PRO A 73 19.53 -13.08 -0.06
N THR A 74 20.58 -13.89 -0.25
CA THR A 74 21.98 -13.45 -0.34
C THR A 74 22.48 -13.30 -1.78
N ALA A 75 21.70 -13.73 -2.77
CA ALA A 75 22.11 -13.70 -4.18
C ALA A 75 22.23 -12.29 -4.76
N PHE A 76 21.58 -11.29 -4.16
CA PHE A 76 21.67 -9.90 -4.58
C PHE A 76 22.76 -9.17 -3.80
N ALA A 77 23.72 -8.58 -4.53
CA ALA A 77 24.80 -7.80 -3.94
C ALA A 77 24.41 -6.32 -3.90
N TRP A 78 23.98 -5.85 -2.73
CA TRP A 78 23.67 -4.44 -2.47
C TRP A 78 24.91 -3.55 -2.57
N THR A 79 24.73 -2.32 -3.04
CA THR A 79 25.75 -1.28 -3.15
C THR A 79 25.47 -0.07 -2.24
N ASP A 80 24.41 -0.15 -1.44
CA ASP A 80 23.82 0.92 -0.64
C ASP A 80 24.35 1.05 0.79
N ALA A 81 25.50 0.42 1.13
CA ALA A 81 26.01 0.37 2.50
C ALA A 81 26.25 1.76 3.16
N GLY A 82 26.34 2.83 2.36
CA GLY A 82 26.45 4.22 2.83
C GLY A 82 25.11 4.94 3.04
N PHE A 83 24.00 4.43 2.52
CA PHE A 83 22.70 5.07 2.61
C PHE A 83 22.06 4.82 3.98
N ARG A 84 21.41 5.85 4.55
CA ARG A 84 20.85 5.82 5.91
C ARG A 84 19.36 6.14 5.96
N GLY A 85 18.78 6.57 4.83
CA GLY A 85 17.46 7.20 4.77
C GLY A 85 17.52 8.70 5.11
N HIS A 86 16.48 9.42 4.72
CA HIS A 86 16.29 10.84 5.00
C HIS A 86 15.59 11.07 6.35
N ALA A 87 15.72 12.27 6.93
CA ALA A 87 14.85 12.68 8.02
C ALA A 87 13.41 12.88 7.51
N LEU A 88 12.41 12.78 8.40
CA LEU A 88 11.00 12.93 8.03
C LEU A 88 10.72 14.28 7.36
N ALA A 89 11.25 15.35 7.95
CA ALA A 89 11.12 16.72 7.45
C ALA A 89 11.75 16.97 6.06
N ASP A 90 12.66 16.07 5.63
CA ASP A 90 13.35 16.18 4.35
C ASP A 90 12.63 15.40 3.23
N LEU A 91 11.49 14.77 3.53
CA LEU A 91 10.74 13.96 2.55
C LEU A 91 9.91 14.83 1.61
N VAL A 92 10.15 14.63 0.32
CA VAL A 92 9.32 15.07 -0.81
C VAL A 92 8.98 13.80 -1.59
N PHE A 93 7.72 13.38 -1.52
CA PHE A 93 7.27 12.12 -2.06
C PHE A 93 6.94 12.23 -3.55
N TYR A 94 7.25 11.17 -4.27
CA TYR A 94 6.81 10.94 -5.64
C TYR A 94 6.12 9.58 -5.71
N GLU A 95 4.79 9.59 -5.70
CA GLU A 95 3.97 8.40 -5.81
C GLU A 95 3.93 7.88 -7.24
N LEU A 96 4.28 6.61 -7.43
CA LEU A 96 4.22 5.97 -8.75
C LEU A 96 3.62 4.56 -8.70
N HIS A 97 2.96 4.23 -9.81
CA HIS A 97 2.48 2.88 -10.10
C HIS A 97 3.45 2.18 -11.06
N VAL A 98 4.17 1.15 -10.59
CA VAL A 98 5.23 0.47 -11.37
C VAL A 98 4.75 0.00 -12.74
N GLY A 99 3.54 -0.58 -12.82
CA GLY A 99 2.99 -1.09 -14.08
C GLY A 99 2.65 0.00 -15.09
N ALA A 100 2.36 1.23 -14.64
CA ALA A 100 1.83 2.31 -15.48
C ALA A 100 2.82 3.48 -15.65
N PHE A 101 3.89 3.53 -14.85
CA PHE A 101 4.88 4.60 -14.89
C PHE A 101 5.75 4.60 -16.16
N THR A 102 5.92 3.43 -16.81
CA THR A 102 6.70 3.31 -18.04
C THR A 102 6.00 2.37 -19.02
N PRO A 103 6.30 2.45 -20.34
CA PRO A 103 5.78 1.52 -21.33
C PRO A 103 6.00 0.03 -20.99
N ALA A 104 7.15 -0.27 -20.38
CA ALA A 104 7.56 -1.61 -19.99
C ALA A 104 6.94 -2.10 -18.67
N GLY A 105 6.50 -1.20 -17.79
CA GLY A 105 5.75 -1.54 -16.58
C GLY A 105 6.49 -2.45 -15.58
N SER A 106 7.78 -2.17 -15.34
CA SER A 106 8.63 -3.00 -14.47
C SER A 106 9.53 -2.18 -13.57
N PHE A 107 10.01 -2.78 -12.49
CA PHE A 107 10.98 -2.16 -11.58
C PHE A 107 12.25 -1.70 -12.31
N GLU A 108 12.73 -2.49 -13.26
CA GLU A 108 13.91 -2.16 -14.06
C GLU A 108 13.69 -0.90 -14.91
N ALA A 109 12.50 -0.75 -15.48
CA ALA A 109 12.20 0.37 -16.36
C ALA A 109 12.13 1.70 -15.60
N VAL A 110 11.69 1.68 -14.34
CA VAL A 110 11.66 2.87 -13.46
C VAL A 110 13.07 3.43 -13.23
N ILE A 111 14.11 2.57 -13.19
CA ILE A 111 15.51 2.99 -12.93
C ILE A 111 15.99 4.07 -13.89
N GLY A 112 15.54 4.03 -15.16
CA GLY A 112 15.91 5.00 -16.18
C GLY A 112 15.43 6.43 -15.91
N HIS A 113 14.49 6.62 -14.99
CA HIS A 113 13.88 7.92 -14.67
C HIS A 113 14.36 8.48 -13.31
N LEU A 114 15.09 7.70 -12.52
CA LEU A 114 15.48 8.11 -11.17
C LEU A 114 16.37 9.36 -11.14
N GLU A 115 17.21 9.56 -12.17
CA GLU A 115 18.06 10.77 -12.27
C GLU A 115 17.20 12.02 -12.49
N SER A 116 16.23 11.98 -13.40
CA SER A 116 15.31 13.10 -13.60
C SER A 116 14.44 13.39 -12.38
N LEU A 117 14.05 12.35 -11.62
CA LEU A 117 13.30 12.54 -10.38
C LEU A 117 14.17 13.18 -9.30
N ALA A 118 15.41 12.72 -9.12
CA ALA A 118 16.35 13.37 -8.21
C ALA A 118 16.63 14.83 -8.61
N ASP A 119 16.79 15.12 -9.90
CA ASP A 119 16.98 16.49 -10.43
C ASP A 119 15.74 17.38 -10.24
N LEU A 120 14.53 16.80 -10.26
CA LEU A 120 13.28 17.49 -9.91
C LEU A 120 13.29 17.93 -8.43
N GLY A 121 14.03 17.24 -7.58
CA GLY A 121 14.16 17.52 -6.15
C GLY A 121 13.30 16.64 -5.25
N VAL A 122 12.74 15.54 -5.76
CA VAL A 122 12.09 14.55 -4.89
C VAL A 122 13.16 13.82 -4.09
N THR A 123 12.83 13.42 -2.87
CA THR A 123 13.76 12.71 -1.98
C THR A 123 13.26 11.31 -1.63
N ALA A 124 11.99 11.01 -1.91
CA ALA A 124 11.39 9.71 -1.66
C ALA A 124 10.51 9.27 -2.84
N ILE A 125 10.71 8.03 -3.29
CA ILE A 125 9.81 7.36 -4.22
C ILE A 125 8.80 6.56 -3.39
N GLU A 126 7.53 6.89 -3.49
CA GLU A 126 6.45 6.10 -2.90
C GLU A 126 5.91 5.13 -3.96
N ILE A 127 6.12 3.84 -3.74
CA ILE A 127 5.72 2.80 -4.67
C ILE A 127 4.37 2.26 -4.21
N MET A 128 3.34 2.38 -5.06
CA MET A 128 2.04 1.72 -4.86
C MET A 128 2.20 0.21 -4.62
N PRO A 129 1.22 -0.49 -4.02
CA PRO A 129 1.47 -1.82 -3.46
C PRO A 129 1.97 -2.83 -4.49
N VAL A 130 2.97 -3.60 -4.08
CA VAL A 130 3.64 -4.59 -4.94
C VAL A 130 3.48 -6.03 -4.47
N ALA A 131 2.68 -6.28 -3.42
CA ALA A 131 2.35 -7.64 -3.01
C ALA A 131 1.68 -8.39 -4.17
N GLU A 132 2.01 -9.68 -4.36
CA GLU A 132 1.52 -10.41 -5.54
C GLU A 132 0.00 -10.43 -5.57
N PHE A 133 -0.57 -9.96 -6.67
CA PHE A 133 -2.00 -9.84 -6.94
C PHE A 133 -2.39 -10.67 -8.18
N PRO A 134 -3.68 -11.00 -8.37
CA PRO A 134 -4.15 -11.78 -9.51
C PRO A 134 -3.93 -11.09 -10.87
N GLY A 135 -3.34 -11.83 -11.80
CA GLY A 135 -3.11 -11.39 -13.18
C GLY A 135 -1.85 -10.54 -13.36
N SER A 136 -1.94 -9.49 -14.18
CA SER A 136 -0.80 -8.68 -14.61
C SER A 136 -1.01 -7.17 -14.51
N ARG A 137 -2.22 -6.72 -14.18
CA ARG A 137 -2.61 -5.31 -14.11
C ARG A 137 -3.56 -5.12 -12.92
N ASN A 138 -3.09 -4.39 -11.93
CA ASN A 138 -3.85 -3.99 -10.77
C ASN A 138 -3.13 -2.79 -10.16
N TRP A 139 -3.83 -1.91 -9.45
CA TRP A 139 -3.19 -0.85 -8.67
C TRP A 139 -2.28 -1.40 -7.55
N GLY A 140 -2.57 -2.61 -7.06
CA GLY A 140 -1.80 -3.31 -6.04
C GLY A 140 -2.64 -3.69 -4.81
N TYR A 141 -3.78 -3.04 -4.61
CA TYR A 141 -4.63 -3.21 -3.43
C TYR A 141 -5.30 -4.59 -3.32
N ASP A 142 -5.38 -5.34 -4.42
CA ASP A 142 -5.84 -6.75 -4.42
C ASP A 142 -4.70 -7.76 -4.15
N GLY A 143 -3.63 -7.33 -3.47
CA GLY A 143 -2.49 -8.19 -3.09
C GLY A 143 -2.90 -9.31 -2.12
N VAL A 144 -2.37 -10.52 -2.34
CA VAL A 144 -2.66 -11.70 -1.50
C VAL A 144 -1.41 -12.42 -0.98
N HIS A 145 -0.26 -12.28 -1.65
CA HIS A 145 1.02 -12.76 -1.13
C HIS A 145 1.87 -11.60 -0.64
N LEU A 146 1.62 -11.17 0.60
CA LEU A 146 2.21 -9.96 1.19
C LEU A 146 3.74 -9.93 1.19
N PHE A 147 4.40 -11.09 1.10
CA PHE A 147 5.87 -11.21 1.12
C PHE A 147 6.50 -11.34 -0.27
N ALA A 148 5.70 -11.45 -1.32
CA ALA A 148 6.16 -11.66 -2.69
C ALA A 148 5.94 -10.37 -3.50
N PRO A 149 7.02 -9.72 -3.98
CA PRO A 149 6.90 -8.66 -4.96
C PRO A 149 6.32 -9.19 -6.27
N GLN A 150 5.41 -8.41 -6.89
CA GLN A 150 4.65 -8.77 -8.07
C GLN A 150 5.57 -9.27 -9.19
N SER A 151 5.32 -10.50 -9.63
CA SER A 151 6.17 -11.21 -10.57
C SER A 151 6.19 -10.54 -11.94
N THR A 152 5.06 -9.96 -12.38
CA THR A 152 4.97 -9.21 -13.64
C THR A 152 5.76 -7.90 -13.64
N TYR A 153 6.07 -7.33 -12.47
CA TYR A 153 6.92 -6.14 -12.35
C TYR A 153 8.42 -6.47 -12.34
N GLY A 154 8.78 -7.76 -12.29
CA GLY A 154 10.17 -8.25 -12.22
C GLY A 154 10.49 -9.02 -10.94
N GLY A 155 9.50 -9.19 -10.05
CA GLY A 155 9.63 -9.99 -8.84
C GLY A 155 10.70 -9.47 -7.86
N PRO A 156 11.18 -10.33 -6.94
CA PRO A 156 12.07 -9.90 -5.85
C PRO A 156 13.40 -9.34 -6.34
N ARG A 157 13.95 -9.86 -7.44
CA ARG A 157 15.20 -9.33 -8.00
C ARG A 157 15.00 -7.93 -8.59
N GLY A 158 13.88 -7.70 -9.29
CA GLY A 158 13.57 -6.39 -9.87
C GLY A 158 13.43 -5.32 -8.78
N LEU A 159 12.68 -5.61 -7.72
CA LEU A 159 12.50 -4.66 -6.61
C LEU A 159 13.83 -4.30 -5.94
N ARG A 160 14.69 -5.29 -5.66
CA ARG A 160 16.04 -5.01 -5.08
C ARG A 160 16.89 -4.11 -5.98
N ARG A 161 16.84 -4.32 -7.30
CA ARG A 161 17.56 -3.45 -8.25
C ARG A 161 17.03 -2.02 -8.23
N LEU A 162 15.72 -1.84 -8.16
CA LEU A 162 15.12 -0.51 -8.07
C LEU A 162 15.54 0.18 -6.77
N VAL A 163 15.41 -0.48 -5.62
CA VAL A 163 15.77 0.10 -4.32
C VAL A 163 17.26 0.46 -4.26
N ASP A 164 18.15 -0.43 -4.70
CA ASP A 164 19.60 -0.15 -4.75
C ASP A 164 19.92 1.05 -5.66
N ALA A 165 19.22 1.14 -6.80
CA ALA A 165 19.37 2.26 -7.72
C ALA A 165 18.84 3.58 -7.16
N CYS A 166 17.74 3.56 -6.38
CA CYS A 166 17.23 4.71 -5.64
C CYS A 166 18.27 5.18 -4.61
N HIS A 167 18.80 4.28 -3.79
CA HIS A 167 19.81 4.62 -2.77
C HIS A 167 21.07 5.21 -3.38
N SER A 168 21.53 4.69 -4.54
CA SER A 168 22.69 5.25 -5.25
C SER A 168 22.49 6.69 -5.73
N ARG A 169 21.23 7.14 -5.82
CA ARG A 169 20.82 8.51 -6.20
C ARG A 169 20.31 9.31 -5.01
N ASN A 170 20.55 8.83 -3.79
CA ASN A 170 20.07 9.45 -2.56
C ASN A 170 18.54 9.67 -2.59
N LEU A 171 17.80 8.64 -2.99
CA LEU A 171 16.33 8.59 -2.94
C LEU A 171 15.91 7.50 -1.95
N SER A 172 15.07 7.86 -0.98
CA SER A 172 14.39 6.90 -0.11
C SER A 172 13.33 6.13 -0.91
N VAL A 173 13.04 4.89 -0.50
CA VAL A 173 11.91 4.12 -1.03
C VAL A 173 10.88 3.86 0.05
N ILE A 174 9.67 4.38 -0.16
CA ILE A 174 8.50 4.18 0.68
C ILE A 174 7.61 3.17 -0.03
N LEU A 175 7.20 2.12 0.66
CA LEU A 175 6.34 1.09 0.08
C LEU A 175 4.93 1.19 0.67
N ASP A 176 3.93 1.33 -0.20
CA ASP A 176 2.54 1.19 0.19
C ASP A 176 2.22 -0.29 0.51
N VAL A 177 1.68 -0.54 1.70
CA VAL A 177 1.35 -1.87 2.22
C VAL A 177 -0.08 -1.92 2.72
N VAL A 178 -0.76 -3.00 2.35
CA VAL A 178 -2.19 -3.22 2.65
C VAL A 178 -2.33 -4.26 3.75
N TYR A 179 -2.63 -3.78 4.97
CA TYR A 179 -2.80 -4.62 6.16
C TYR A 179 -4.24 -4.65 6.70
N ASN A 180 -5.16 -3.90 6.08
CA ASN A 180 -6.56 -3.82 6.47
C ASN A 180 -7.44 -4.92 5.83
N HIS A 181 -7.06 -5.42 4.65
CA HIS A 181 -7.74 -6.51 3.96
C HIS A 181 -6.75 -7.30 3.08
N LEU A 182 -7.25 -8.36 2.43
CA LEU A 182 -6.53 -9.14 1.43
C LEU A 182 -7.37 -9.19 0.15
N GLY A 183 -6.71 -9.28 -0.99
CA GLY A 183 -7.37 -9.39 -2.29
C GLY A 183 -8.33 -10.59 -2.41
N PRO A 184 -9.36 -10.49 -3.26
CA PRO A 184 -10.44 -11.48 -3.36
C PRO A 184 -10.07 -12.77 -4.12
N GLU A 185 -8.92 -12.81 -4.82
CA GLU A 185 -8.51 -13.97 -5.63
C GLU A 185 -7.08 -14.40 -5.28
N GLY A 186 -6.91 -15.69 -4.94
CA GLY A 186 -5.61 -16.27 -4.61
C GLY A 186 -5.19 -16.15 -3.14
N ASN A 187 -6.05 -15.62 -2.28
CA ASN A 187 -5.85 -15.62 -0.83
C ASN A 187 -6.20 -16.99 -0.24
N TYR A 188 -5.20 -17.71 0.26
CA TYR A 188 -5.36 -19.02 0.92
C TYR A 188 -5.15 -18.97 2.44
N LEU A 189 -5.01 -17.79 3.05
CA LEU A 189 -4.65 -17.66 4.47
C LEU A 189 -5.64 -18.38 5.40
N ALA A 190 -6.93 -18.38 5.06
CA ALA A 190 -7.99 -19.07 5.81
C ALA A 190 -7.81 -20.60 5.86
N GLU A 191 -7.11 -21.18 4.87
CA GLU A 191 -6.81 -22.62 4.84
C GLU A 191 -5.74 -23.01 5.86
N PHE A 192 -4.86 -22.07 6.22
CA PHE A 192 -3.77 -22.29 7.17
C PHE A 192 -4.22 -21.99 8.61
N GLY A 193 -4.88 -20.86 8.83
CA GLY A 193 -5.15 -20.39 10.18
C GLY A 193 -6.32 -19.40 10.31
N PRO A 194 -6.61 -18.97 11.55
CA PRO A 194 -7.69 -18.04 11.89
C PRO A 194 -7.39 -16.59 11.48
N PHE A 195 -7.01 -16.34 10.23
CA PHE A 195 -6.60 -15.00 9.75
C PHE A 195 -7.72 -13.97 9.71
N PHE A 196 -8.98 -14.41 9.62
CA PHE A 196 -10.13 -13.53 9.45
C PHE A 196 -11.12 -13.65 10.60
N THR A 197 -11.91 -12.60 10.80
CA THR A 197 -12.93 -12.49 11.83
C THR A 197 -14.22 -11.89 11.27
N ASP A 198 -15.36 -12.34 11.80
CA ASP A 198 -16.69 -11.81 11.49
C ASP A 198 -17.13 -10.70 12.48
N ARG A 199 -16.30 -10.40 13.49
CA ARG A 199 -16.53 -9.36 14.50
C ARG A 199 -16.62 -7.96 13.87
N TYR A 200 -15.90 -7.75 12.77
CA TYR A 200 -15.82 -6.48 12.08
C TYR A 200 -16.10 -6.67 10.58
N LYS A 201 -16.40 -5.57 9.88
CA LYS A 201 -16.61 -5.58 8.44
C LYS A 201 -15.75 -4.50 7.82
N THR A 202 -15.04 -4.85 6.75
CA THR A 202 -14.36 -3.87 5.89
C THR A 202 -15.17 -3.68 4.60
N PRO A 203 -14.99 -2.57 3.87
CA PRO A 203 -15.59 -2.39 2.55
C PRO A 203 -15.09 -3.39 1.48
N TRP A 204 -13.89 -3.97 1.68
CA TRP A 204 -13.17 -4.72 0.64
C TRP A 204 -13.08 -6.23 0.90
N GLY A 205 -13.50 -6.71 2.08
CA GLY A 205 -13.46 -8.13 2.41
C GLY A 205 -13.69 -8.44 3.89
N GLU A 206 -13.37 -9.67 4.27
CA GLU A 206 -13.36 -10.07 5.69
C GLU A 206 -12.30 -9.27 6.46
N ALA A 207 -12.62 -8.89 7.69
CA ALA A 207 -11.66 -8.19 8.53
C ALA A 207 -10.56 -9.14 9.01
N VAL A 208 -9.33 -8.66 9.06
CA VAL A 208 -8.19 -9.41 9.60
C VAL A 208 -8.33 -9.55 11.12
N ASN A 209 -8.06 -10.76 11.63
CA ASN A 209 -8.18 -11.09 13.05
C ASN A 209 -6.95 -10.64 13.85
N PHE A 210 -6.91 -9.37 14.25
CA PHE A 210 -5.83 -8.84 15.09
C PHE A 210 -6.09 -8.94 16.60
N ASP A 211 -7.35 -9.05 17.03
CA ASP A 211 -7.74 -8.97 18.45
C ASP A 211 -8.64 -10.12 18.96
N GLY A 212 -8.96 -11.08 18.09
CA GLY A 212 -9.80 -12.22 18.42
C GLY A 212 -9.04 -13.42 18.95
N ALA A 213 -9.75 -14.55 19.05
CA ALA A 213 -9.15 -15.81 19.45
C ALA A 213 -8.04 -16.22 18.46
N ASP A 214 -6.92 -16.73 19.01
CA ASP A 214 -5.76 -17.20 18.25
C ASP A 214 -5.12 -16.16 17.31
N ALA A 215 -5.34 -14.86 17.57
CA ALA A 215 -4.81 -13.76 16.76
C ALA A 215 -3.27 -13.63 16.82
N ALA A 216 -2.59 -14.22 17.81
CA ALA A 216 -1.14 -14.06 17.98
C ALA A 216 -0.32 -14.46 16.73
N GLY A 217 -0.68 -15.57 16.07
CA GLY A 217 -0.02 -15.99 14.83
C GLY A 217 -0.35 -15.08 13.64
N VAL A 218 -1.56 -14.52 13.60
CA VAL A 218 -1.99 -13.53 12.60
C VAL A 218 -1.20 -12.24 12.77
N ARG A 219 -1.17 -11.66 13.98
CA ARG A 219 -0.36 -10.46 14.30
C ARG A 219 1.09 -10.66 13.90
N ARG A 220 1.68 -11.80 14.27
CA ARG A 220 3.07 -12.13 13.92
C ARG A 220 3.28 -12.17 12.40
N HIS A 221 2.33 -12.65 11.62
CA HIS A 221 2.44 -12.66 10.15
C HIS A 221 2.64 -11.25 9.57
N PHE A 222 1.84 -10.28 10.03
CA PHE A 222 1.93 -8.88 9.56
C PHE A 222 3.15 -8.15 10.11
N VAL A 223 3.49 -8.36 11.38
CA VAL A 223 4.71 -7.82 12.00
C VAL A 223 5.97 -8.32 11.27
N GLU A 224 6.05 -9.61 10.94
CA GLU A 224 7.18 -10.17 10.19
C GLU A 224 7.17 -9.73 8.72
N ASN A 225 6.01 -9.39 8.15
CA ASN A 225 5.93 -8.80 6.82
C ASN A 225 6.60 -7.44 6.75
N ALA A 226 6.28 -6.55 7.70
CA ALA A 226 6.92 -5.25 7.81
C ALA A 226 8.45 -5.39 7.97
N ARG A 227 8.91 -6.31 8.84
CA ARG A 227 10.36 -6.61 8.96
C ARG A 227 10.96 -7.14 7.67
N ALA A 228 10.25 -7.99 6.93
CA ALA A 228 10.76 -8.56 5.68
C ALA A 228 11.00 -7.47 4.62
N TRP A 229 10.11 -6.50 4.49
CA TRP A 229 10.33 -5.37 3.58
C TRP A 229 11.59 -4.58 3.90
N VAL A 230 11.84 -4.33 5.19
CA VAL A 230 13.05 -3.62 5.65
C VAL A 230 14.30 -4.46 5.45
N ARG A 231 14.29 -5.71 5.94
CA ARG A 231 15.46 -6.59 5.96
C ARG A 231 15.85 -7.11 4.58
N GLU A 232 14.87 -7.53 3.79
CA GLU A 232 15.12 -8.29 2.55
C GLU A 232 15.10 -7.38 1.32
N PHE A 233 14.40 -6.25 1.39
CA PHE A 233 14.24 -5.31 0.28
C PHE A 233 14.73 -3.92 0.58
N HIS A 234 15.23 -3.66 1.79
CA HIS A 234 15.87 -2.40 2.12
C HIS A 234 14.95 -1.18 1.95
N VAL A 235 13.64 -1.29 2.18
CA VAL A 235 12.75 -0.11 2.11
C VAL A 235 13.00 0.86 3.27
N ASP A 236 12.81 2.16 3.03
CA ASP A 236 13.01 3.28 3.98
C ASP A 236 11.72 3.78 4.63
N GLY A 237 10.59 3.24 4.22
CA GLY A 237 9.32 3.55 4.85
C GLY A 237 8.21 2.65 4.38
N LEU A 238 7.14 2.65 5.18
CA LEU A 238 5.89 1.97 4.86
C LEU A 238 4.76 2.99 4.90
N ARG A 239 3.98 3.08 3.83
CA ARG A 239 2.68 3.77 3.85
C ARG A 239 1.61 2.71 4.11
N LEU A 240 0.89 2.84 5.22
CA LEU A 240 -0.10 1.88 5.68
C LEU A 240 -1.47 2.29 5.13
N ASP A 241 -1.99 1.47 4.23
CA ASP A 241 -3.28 1.67 3.58
C ASP A 241 -4.45 1.57 4.56
N ALA A 242 -5.39 2.50 4.43
CA ALA A 242 -6.69 2.56 5.08
C ALA A 242 -6.68 2.09 6.55
N ILE A 243 -5.85 2.72 7.40
CA ILE A 243 -5.65 2.25 8.79
C ILE A 243 -6.92 2.32 9.64
N HIS A 244 -7.88 3.16 9.26
CA HIS A 244 -9.22 3.26 9.85
C HIS A 244 -10.03 1.94 9.73
N SER A 245 -9.65 1.07 8.79
CA SER A 245 -10.22 -0.28 8.60
C SER A 245 -9.41 -1.38 9.28
N ILE A 246 -8.39 -1.03 10.08
CA ILE A 246 -7.61 -1.98 10.89
C ILE A 246 -8.16 -1.98 12.31
N PHE A 247 -8.93 -3.00 12.64
CA PHE A 247 -9.58 -3.14 13.94
C PHE A 247 -8.72 -3.94 14.91
N ASP A 248 -8.32 -3.29 16.01
CA ASP A 248 -7.59 -3.95 17.08
C ASP A 248 -7.88 -3.31 18.44
N THR A 249 -8.40 -4.11 19.37
CA THR A 249 -8.67 -3.70 20.76
C THR A 249 -7.66 -4.24 21.76
N SER A 250 -6.54 -4.80 21.28
CA SER A 250 -5.45 -5.29 22.13
C SER A 250 -4.79 -4.15 22.92
N PRO A 251 -4.16 -4.43 24.07
CA PRO A 251 -3.47 -3.41 24.87
C PRO A 251 -2.36 -2.66 24.12
N VAL A 252 -1.71 -3.32 23.16
CA VAL A 252 -0.83 -2.70 22.17
C VAL A 252 -1.47 -2.87 20.81
N HIS A 253 -1.72 -1.78 20.10
CA HIS A 253 -2.34 -1.84 18.79
C HIS A 253 -1.35 -2.43 17.77
N ILE A 254 -1.85 -3.21 16.80
CA ILE A 254 -1.05 -3.85 15.76
C ILE A 254 -0.22 -2.86 14.95
N LEU A 255 -0.71 -1.65 14.74
CA LEU A 255 0.01 -0.58 14.02
C LEU A 255 1.25 -0.14 14.78
N THR A 256 1.16 -0.05 16.11
CA THR A 256 2.32 0.20 16.97
C THR A 256 3.30 -0.97 16.93
N GLU A 257 2.83 -2.22 17.01
CA GLU A 257 3.71 -3.40 16.90
C GLU A 257 4.44 -3.46 15.56
N VAL A 258 3.74 -3.19 14.45
CA VAL A 258 4.29 -3.13 13.10
C VAL A 258 5.35 -2.02 13.00
N ALA A 259 5.03 -0.81 13.48
CA ALA A 259 5.94 0.31 13.42
C ALA A 259 7.21 0.07 14.25
N ASP A 260 7.07 -0.42 15.49
CA ASP A 260 8.18 -0.73 16.37
C ASP A 260 9.08 -1.84 15.80
N ALA A 261 8.47 -2.87 15.22
CA ALA A 261 9.19 -3.97 14.59
C ALA A 261 9.99 -3.52 13.37
N ALA A 262 9.41 -2.69 12.50
CA ALA A 262 10.09 -2.16 11.33
C ALA A 262 11.25 -1.24 11.74
N ARG A 263 11.05 -0.36 12.73
CA ARG A 263 12.10 0.51 13.29
C ARG A 263 13.22 -0.26 13.97
N GLU A 264 12.89 -1.34 14.69
CA GLU A 264 13.90 -2.22 15.27
C GLU A 264 14.77 -2.86 14.19
N GLU A 265 14.16 -3.34 13.11
CA GLU A 265 14.89 -3.95 12.01
C GLU A 265 15.76 -2.92 11.27
N ALA A 266 15.23 -1.72 11.00
CA ALA A 266 15.99 -0.63 10.40
C ALA A 266 17.21 -0.24 11.26
N ARG A 267 17.04 -0.14 12.60
CA ARG A 267 18.14 0.11 13.53
C ARG A 267 19.23 -0.97 13.47
N ARG A 268 18.87 -2.25 13.33
CA ARG A 268 19.84 -3.34 13.18
C ARG A 268 20.68 -3.20 11.91
N LEU A 269 20.10 -2.64 10.86
CA LEU A 269 20.77 -2.33 9.59
C LEU A 269 21.50 -0.97 9.60
N GLY A 270 21.40 -0.21 10.70
CA GLY A 270 21.98 1.13 10.79
C GLY A 270 21.28 2.16 9.91
N ARG A 271 19.97 2.01 9.69
CA ARG A 271 19.13 2.87 8.84
C ARG A 271 17.94 3.42 9.62
N SER A 272 17.34 4.47 9.07
CA SER A 272 16.07 5.02 9.53
C SER A 272 14.91 4.45 8.72
N ILE A 273 13.71 4.44 9.30
CA ILE A 273 12.47 4.10 8.60
C ILE A 273 11.34 4.99 9.08
N HIS A 274 10.45 5.39 8.17
CA HIS A 274 9.25 6.16 8.47
C HIS A 274 7.98 5.36 8.18
N ILE A 275 7.01 5.42 9.09
CA ILE A 275 5.72 4.74 8.99
C ILE A 275 4.64 5.80 8.83
N ILE A 276 4.01 5.80 7.67
CA ILE A 276 3.05 6.83 7.25
C ILE A 276 1.69 6.17 7.19
N ALA A 277 0.65 6.83 7.70
CA ALA A 277 -0.71 6.31 7.67
C ALA A 277 -1.55 6.96 6.58
N GLU A 278 -2.45 6.18 5.99
CA GLU A 278 -3.64 6.72 5.33
C GLU A 278 -4.86 6.55 6.26
N SER A 279 -5.46 7.68 6.65
CA SER A 279 -6.69 7.68 7.43
C SER A 279 -7.53 8.91 7.13
N HIS A 280 -8.84 8.71 7.02
CA HIS A 280 -9.81 9.79 6.90
C HIS A 280 -10.37 10.25 8.27
N ASP A 281 -9.93 9.68 9.39
CA ASP A 281 -10.51 9.96 10.72
C ASP A 281 -10.12 11.32 11.31
N ASN A 282 -9.03 11.92 10.83
CA ASN A 282 -8.39 13.10 11.42
C ASN A 282 -8.06 12.93 12.91
N ASP A 283 -7.61 11.74 13.29
CA ASP A 283 -7.25 11.41 14.65
C ASP A 283 -5.76 11.68 14.91
N ARG A 284 -5.47 12.69 15.75
CA ARG A 284 -4.10 13.04 16.14
C ARG A 284 -3.36 11.89 16.82
N ARG A 285 -4.08 10.95 17.44
CA ARG A 285 -3.46 9.79 18.13
C ARG A 285 -2.63 8.95 17.18
N ILE A 286 -2.87 9.01 15.88
CA ILE A 286 -2.08 8.31 14.86
C ILE A 286 -0.59 8.63 14.99
N VAL A 287 -0.25 9.92 15.16
CA VAL A 287 1.14 10.40 15.16
C VAL A 287 1.71 10.67 16.55
N LEU A 288 0.88 10.64 17.59
CA LEU A 288 1.37 10.78 18.96
C LEU A 288 2.21 9.57 19.39
N PRO A 289 3.24 9.74 20.21
CA PRO A 289 3.99 8.64 20.79
C PRO A 289 3.09 7.64 21.52
N SER A 290 3.44 6.35 21.48
CA SER A 290 2.69 5.31 22.21
C SER A 290 2.66 5.53 23.72
N ALA A 291 3.73 6.13 24.28
CA ALA A 291 3.79 6.54 25.69
C ALA A 291 2.74 7.60 26.07
N ASP A 292 2.27 8.39 25.10
CA ASP A 292 1.27 9.43 25.26
C ASP A 292 -0.13 8.97 24.82
N GLY A 293 -0.32 7.66 24.60
CA GLY A 293 -1.58 7.07 24.18
C GLY A 293 -1.87 7.16 22.68
N GLY A 294 -0.86 7.44 21.86
CA GLY A 294 -0.94 7.37 20.41
C GLY A 294 -0.54 6.01 19.82
N LEU A 295 -0.52 5.92 18.49
CA LEU A 295 -0.05 4.76 17.74
C LEU A 295 1.45 4.80 17.48
N GLY A 296 2.07 5.98 17.58
CA GLY A 296 3.49 6.20 17.32
C GLY A 296 3.87 6.09 15.85
N LEU A 297 2.98 6.42 14.91
CA LEU A 297 3.33 6.53 13.49
C LEU A 297 3.97 7.89 13.21
N ASP A 298 4.72 8.02 12.12
CA ASP A 298 5.55 9.21 11.86
C ASP A 298 4.77 10.32 11.17
N ALA A 299 3.86 9.99 10.24
CA ALA A 299 3.00 10.96 9.57
C ALA A 299 1.67 10.33 9.13
N VAL A 300 0.73 11.16 8.70
CA VAL A 300 -0.56 10.76 8.14
C VAL A 300 -0.87 11.60 6.90
N TRP A 301 -1.49 10.97 5.89
CA TRP A 301 -2.06 11.68 4.75
C TRP A 301 -3.16 12.63 5.21
N SER A 302 -3.03 13.92 4.88
CA SER A 302 -4.05 14.94 5.14
C SER A 302 -4.84 15.23 3.88
N ASP A 303 -5.81 14.36 3.61
CA ASP A 303 -6.80 14.52 2.53
C ASP A 303 -7.52 15.87 2.62
N ASP A 304 -7.71 16.42 3.83
CA ASP A 304 -8.36 17.72 4.04
C ASP A 304 -7.70 18.85 3.25
N PHE A 305 -6.37 18.85 3.14
CA PHE A 305 -5.65 19.82 2.30
C PHE A 305 -6.04 19.67 0.83
N HIS A 306 -5.97 18.44 0.30
CA HIS A 306 -6.37 18.13 -1.07
C HIS A 306 -7.80 18.60 -1.35
N HIS A 307 -8.73 18.21 -0.48
CA HIS A 307 -10.17 18.43 -0.69
C HIS A 307 -10.49 19.92 -0.67
N ALA A 308 -9.92 20.67 0.28
CA ALA A 308 -10.11 22.12 0.37
C ALA A 308 -9.54 22.86 -0.84
N VAL A 309 -8.36 22.46 -1.33
CA VAL A 309 -7.78 23.00 -2.58
C VAL A 309 -8.66 22.66 -3.77
N HIS A 310 -9.07 21.40 -3.92
CA HIS A 310 -9.89 20.93 -5.05
C HIS A 310 -11.22 21.69 -5.13
N VAL A 311 -11.95 21.82 -4.01
CA VAL A 311 -13.22 22.58 -3.97
C VAL A 311 -13.00 24.05 -4.28
N ALA A 312 -11.92 24.66 -3.77
CA ALA A 312 -11.62 26.06 -4.05
C ALA A 312 -11.34 26.32 -5.55
N LEU A 313 -10.76 25.36 -6.26
CA LEU A 313 -10.39 25.52 -7.67
C LEU A 313 -11.49 25.09 -8.65
N THR A 314 -12.27 24.06 -8.32
CA THR A 314 -13.26 23.45 -9.22
C THR A 314 -14.69 23.84 -8.88
N GLY A 315 -14.98 24.13 -7.60
CA GLY A 315 -16.33 24.30 -7.09
C GLY A 315 -17.15 23.00 -6.99
N GLU A 316 -16.53 21.82 -7.24
CA GLU A 316 -17.19 20.52 -7.10
C GLU A 316 -17.63 20.26 -5.65
N ARG A 317 -18.75 19.55 -5.48
CA ARG A 317 -19.36 19.27 -4.16
C ARG A 317 -19.88 17.83 -4.03
N GLY A 318 -19.54 16.96 -4.98
CA GLY A 318 -20.00 15.57 -4.96
C GLY A 318 -19.25 14.73 -3.93
N GLY A 319 -19.93 13.79 -3.28
CA GLY A 319 -19.30 12.91 -2.30
C GLY A 319 -18.69 13.67 -1.12
N TYR A 320 -17.46 13.33 -0.74
CA TYR A 320 -16.74 13.95 0.38
C TYR A 320 -16.41 15.43 0.16
N TYR A 321 -16.46 15.96 -1.07
CA TYR A 321 -16.24 17.39 -1.33
C TYR A 321 -17.33 18.30 -0.73
N ALA A 322 -18.52 17.77 -0.42
CA ALA A 322 -19.60 18.53 0.21
C ALA A 322 -19.16 19.19 1.54
N ASP A 323 -18.25 18.53 2.27
CA ASP A 323 -17.73 18.97 3.56
C ASP A 323 -16.79 20.20 3.46
N PHE A 324 -16.24 20.49 2.28
CA PHE A 324 -15.15 21.46 2.11
C PHE A 324 -15.61 22.79 1.47
N THR A 325 -16.90 23.11 1.58
CA THR A 325 -17.48 24.32 0.97
C THR A 325 -17.23 25.60 1.76
N ASP A 326 -16.82 25.50 3.04
CA ASP A 326 -16.42 26.65 3.85
C ASP A 326 -14.98 27.08 3.50
N PRO A 327 -14.76 28.29 2.97
CA PRO A 327 -13.42 28.77 2.60
C PRO A 327 -12.45 28.90 3.78
N ALA A 328 -12.92 28.87 5.03
CA ALA A 328 -12.05 28.87 6.21
C ALA A 328 -11.31 27.55 6.42
N LEU A 329 -11.76 26.46 5.79
CA LEU A 329 -11.15 25.14 5.95
C LEU A 329 -9.79 25.03 5.27
N LEU A 330 -9.56 25.70 4.13
CA LEU A 330 -8.26 25.67 3.45
C LEU A 330 -7.15 26.34 4.29
N PRO A 331 -7.29 27.58 4.78
CA PRO A 331 -6.30 28.17 5.69
C PRO A 331 -6.03 27.32 6.93
N ARG A 332 -7.06 26.63 7.43
CA ARG A 332 -6.91 25.75 8.60
C ARG A 332 -6.13 24.47 8.26
N ALA A 333 -6.43 23.80 7.16
CA ALA A 333 -5.65 22.64 6.71
C ALA A 333 -4.17 22.99 6.54
N VAL A 334 -3.88 24.18 5.98
CA VAL A 334 -2.51 24.68 5.82
C VAL A 334 -1.83 24.94 7.17
N ALA A 335 -2.53 25.57 8.11
CA ALA A 335 -1.94 26.03 9.38
C ALA A 335 -1.89 24.94 10.47
N GLU A 336 -2.84 24.01 10.46
CA GLU A 336 -3.09 23.08 11.57
C GLU A 336 -3.11 21.60 11.12
N GLY A 337 -2.81 21.32 9.85
CA GLY A 337 -2.82 19.97 9.27
C GLY A 337 -4.23 19.49 8.90
N PHE A 338 -5.09 19.26 9.89
CA PHE A 338 -6.50 18.87 9.66
C PHE A 338 -7.43 20.09 9.59
N ALA A 339 -8.35 20.10 8.63
CA ALA A 339 -9.42 21.10 8.57
C ALA A 339 -10.56 20.75 9.55
N PHE A 340 -10.93 19.46 9.60
CA PHE A 340 -11.91 18.92 10.53
C PHE A 340 -11.22 18.43 11.81
N GLN A 341 -11.59 19.05 12.94
CA GLN A 341 -11.02 18.84 14.27
C GLN A 341 -12.12 18.73 15.35
N GLY A 342 -13.25 18.12 14.99
CA GLY A 342 -14.43 17.90 15.83
C GLY A 342 -15.71 18.53 15.28
N GLN A 343 -15.64 19.24 14.14
CA GLN A 343 -16.82 19.77 13.46
C GLN A 343 -17.66 18.62 12.88
N SER A 344 -18.96 18.86 12.68
CA SER A 344 -19.84 17.89 12.02
C SER A 344 -19.51 17.83 10.53
N SER A 345 -19.23 16.63 10.04
CA SER A 345 -19.16 16.27 8.63
C SER A 345 -20.55 15.92 8.12
N GLU A 346 -20.93 16.47 6.95
CA GLU A 346 -22.13 16.10 6.21
C GLU A 346 -21.96 14.71 5.59
N TYR A 347 -20.79 14.44 4.98
CA TYR A 347 -20.53 13.18 4.29
C TYR A 347 -20.49 11.97 5.24
N PHE A 348 -19.79 12.08 6.37
CA PHE A 348 -19.67 11.00 7.37
C PHE A 348 -20.81 10.98 8.40
N GLY A 349 -21.67 12.01 8.42
CA GLY A 349 -22.87 12.03 9.24
C GLY A 349 -22.62 12.20 10.74
N GLY A 350 -21.60 12.97 11.14
CA GLY A 350 -21.28 13.21 12.54
C GLY A 350 -20.00 14.02 12.77
N PRO A 351 -19.59 14.25 14.03
CA PRO A 351 -18.32 14.91 14.36
C PRO A 351 -17.13 14.15 13.78
N ARG A 352 -16.18 14.87 13.16
CA ARG A 352 -14.98 14.30 12.55
C ARG A 352 -13.72 14.99 13.06
N GLY A 353 -12.71 14.20 13.41
CA GLY A 353 -11.38 14.66 13.74
C GLY A 353 -11.17 15.15 15.17
N THR A 354 -9.92 15.50 15.45
CA THR A 354 -9.43 15.97 16.74
C THR A 354 -8.56 17.22 16.56
N PRO A 355 -8.41 18.08 17.57
CA PRO A 355 -7.53 19.26 17.48
C PRO A 355 -6.08 18.91 17.17
N SER A 356 -5.48 19.59 16.20
CA SER A 356 -4.15 19.28 15.66
C SER A 356 -3.20 20.48 15.54
N ALA A 357 -3.62 21.67 15.97
CA ALA A 357 -2.84 22.90 15.81
C ALA A 357 -1.46 22.91 16.51
N ASP A 358 -1.24 22.01 17.47
CA ASP A 358 0.02 21.85 18.18
C ASP A 358 0.95 20.79 17.57
N LEU A 359 0.49 20.05 16.55
CA LEU A 359 1.31 19.08 15.84
C LEU A 359 2.21 19.77 14.80
N PRO A 360 3.50 19.43 14.73
CA PRO A 360 4.37 19.84 13.64
C PRO A 360 3.82 19.49 12.25
N GLY A 361 4.06 20.35 11.26
CA GLY A 361 3.61 20.14 9.88
C GLY A 361 4.15 18.86 9.23
N GLU A 362 5.35 18.41 9.63
CA GLU A 362 5.98 17.17 9.14
C GLU A 362 5.19 15.89 9.47
N HIS A 363 4.17 15.96 10.32
CA HIS A 363 3.26 14.84 10.56
C HIS A 363 2.13 14.73 9.51
N PHE A 364 2.04 15.65 8.56
CA PHE A 364 0.97 15.68 7.57
C PHE A 364 1.55 15.60 6.16
N VAL A 365 1.27 14.50 5.46
CA VAL A 365 1.57 14.40 4.03
C VAL A 365 0.44 15.09 3.26
N ILE A 366 0.78 16.05 2.43
CA ILE A 366 -0.16 16.88 1.66
C ILE A 366 0.08 16.70 0.17
N PHE A 367 -1.00 16.71 -0.59
CA PHE A 367 -0.97 16.52 -2.04
C PHE A 367 -2.12 17.25 -2.71
N VAL A 368 -1.99 17.48 -4.01
CA VAL A 368 -3.08 17.96 -4.86
C VAL A 368 -3.62 16.87 -5.80
N GLN A 369 -3.12 15.64 -5.67
CA GLN A 369 -2.52 14.78 -6.71
C GLN A 369 -2.10 13.46 -6.05
N ASN A 370 -2.93 12.41 -6.04
CA ASN A 370 -2.51 11.03 -5.72
C ASN A 370 -3.35 10.01 -6.54
N HIS A 371 -3.05 8.72 -6.41
CA HIS A 371 -3.73 7.66 -7.15
C HIS A 371 -5.25 7.62 -6.92
N ASP A 372 -5.72 7.85 -5.70
CA ASP A 372 -7.14 7.83 -5.34
C ASP A 372 -7.87 9.07 -5.84
N GLN A 373 -7.31 10.25 -5.60
CA GLN A 373 -7.93 11.53 -5.95
C GLN A 373 -8.03 11.71 -7.46
N VAL A 374 -7.15 11.07 -8.23
CA VAL A 374 -7.30 10.95 -9.69
C VAL A 374 -8.20 9.77 -10.04
N GLY A 375 -7.85 8.55 -9.62
CA GLY A 375 -8.41 7.34 -10.19
C GLY A 375 -9.79 6.96 -9.69
N ASN A 376 -10.21 7.48 -8.53
CA ASN A 376 -11.58 7.30 -8.06
C ASN A 376 -12.59 8.14 -8.80
N ARG A 377 -12.19 9.17 -9.55
CA ARG A 377 -13.09 10.00 -10.36
C ARG A 377 -13.71 9.20 -11.52
N ALA A 378 -14.92 9.56 -11.94
CA ALA A 378 -15.63 8.87 -13.03
C ALA A 378 -14.85 8.83 -14.36
N GLN A 379 -14.13 9.90 -14.68
CA GLN A 379 -13.29 9.97 -15.88
C GLN A 379 -11.81 9.73 -15.56
N SER A 380 -11.48 9.53 -14.29
CA SER A 380 -10.12 9.40 -13.77
C SER A 380 -9.20 10.52 -14.24
N ASP A 381 -9.78 11.71 -14.32
CA ASP A 381 -9.22 12.94 -14.83
C ASP A 381 -8.26 13.57 -13.81
N ARG A 382 -7.08 13.96 -14.29
CA ARG A 382 -6.09 14.70 -13.50
C ARG A 382 -6.55 16.13 -13.28
N LEU A 383 -6.11 16.74 -12.18
CA LEU A 383 -6.47 18.11 -11.81
C LEU A 383 -6.19 19.11 -12.96
N TRP A 384 -5.07 18.95 -13.67
CA TRP A 384 -4.73 19.74 -14.86
C TRP A 384 -5.87 19.85 -15.88
N SER A 385 -6.62 18.77 -16.10
CA SER A 385 -7.64 18.70 -17.15
C SER A 385 -8.96 19.40 -16.79
N ILE A 386 -9.15 19.75 -15.50
CA ILE A 386 -10.38 20.33 -14.97
C ILE A 386 -10.21 21.74 -14.39
N VAL A 387 -8.98 22.24 -14.29
CA VAL A 387 -8.69 23.62 -13.88
C VAL A 387 -7.84 24.35 -14.93
N ARG A 388 -7.77 25.67 -14.83
CA ARG A 388 -6.88 26.47 -15.69
C ARG A 388 -5.43 26.28 -15.22
N PHE A 389 -4.48 26.36 -16.16
CA PHE A 389 -3.06 26.20 -15.84
C PHE A 389 -2.56 27.15 -14.75
N GLU A 390 -3.06 28.39 -14.71
CA GLU A 390 -2.71 29.35 -13.64
C GLU A 390 -3.15 28.87 -12.26
N ALA A 391 -4.33 28.25 -12.16
CA ALA A 391 -4.82 27.69 -10.90
C ALA A 391 -3.97 26.51 -10.45
N LEU A 392 -3.57 25.63 -11.38
CA LEU A 392 -2.71 24.50 -11.07
C LEU A 392 -1.35 24.95 -10.51
N LYS A 393 -0.73 25.98 -11.11
CA LYS A 393 0.53 26.55 -10.60
C LYS A 393 0.39 27.09 -9.18
N VAL A 394 -0.76 27.69 -8.84
CA VAL A 394 -1.03 28.17 -7.48
C VAL A 394 -1.20 26.99 -6.53
N ALA A 395 -1.88 25.92 -6.94
CA ALA A 395 -2.04 24.69 -6.15
C ALA A 395 -0.68 24.06 -5.82
N ALA A 396 0.17 23.86 -6.83
CA ALA A 396 1.52 23.34 -6.66
C ALA A 396 2.38 24.25 -5.77
N ALA A 397 2.36 25.57 -6.00
CA ALA A 397 3.08 26.52 -5.17
C ALA A 397 2.62 26.50 -3.71
N LEU A 398 1.30 26.34 -3.47
CA LEU A 398 0.76 26.23 -2.12
C LEU A 398 1.22 24.94 -1.44
N MET A 399 1.18 23.80 -2.15
CA MET A 399 1.63 22.51 -1.62
C MET A 399 3.11 22.55 -1.18
N PHE A 400 4.00 23.11 -2.00
CA PHE A 400 5.42 23.20 -1.66
C PHE A 400 5.77 24.32 -0.66
N ALA A 401 4.89 25.30 -0.46
CA ALA A 401 5.10 26.38 0.52
C ALA A 401 4.43 26.10 1.88
N ALA A 402 3.50 25.15 1.93
CA ALA A 402 2.85 24.71 3.16
C ALA A 402 3.83 23.91 4.04
N PRO A 403 3.60 23.84 5.36
CA PRO A 403 4.49 23.15 6.28
C PRO A 403 4.38 21.62 6.26
N GLY A 404 3.41 21.07 5.52
CA GLY A 404 3.24 19.62 5.34
C GLY A 404 4.28 19.01 4.40
N LEU A 405 4.42 17.69 4.44
CA LEU A 405 5.29 16.95 3.54
C LEU A 405 4.63 16.81 2.16
N PRO A 406 5.19 17.37 1.08
CA PRO A 406 4.54 17.35 -0.23
C PRO A 406 4.65 15.97 -0.89
N LEU A 407 3.55 15.53 -1.50
CA LEU A 407 3.48 14.35 -2.36
C LEU A 407 3.01 14.73 -3.76
N LEU A 408 3.80 14.33 -4.76
CA LEU A 408 3.46 14.41 -6.17
C LEU A 408 2.96 13.06 -6.67
N PHE A 409 1.97 13.08 -7.55
CA PHE A 409 1.57 11.88 -8.30
C PHE A 409 2.26 11.82 -9.66
N MET A 410 2.71 10.64 -10.07
CA MET A 410 3.50 10.48 -11.29
C MET A 410 2.92 11.22 -12.51
N GLY A 411 3.75 12.05 -13.15
CA GLY A 411 3.41 12.87 -14.30
C GLY A 411 2.81 14.25 -13.99
N GLU A 412 2.54 14.57 -12.72
CA GLU A 412 2.08 15.89 -12.32
C GLU A 412 3.10 16.99 -12.67
N GLU A 413 4.39 16.71 -12.54
CA GLU A 413 5.49 17.66 -12.68
C GLU A 413 5.61 18.27 -14.09
N TYR A 414 5.13 17.56 -15.11
CA TYR A 414 5.12 18.03 -16.50
C TYR A 414 3.70 18.25 -17.06
N GLY A 415 2.66 18.09 -16.23
CA GLY A 415 1.27 18.29 -16.62
C GLY A 415 0.71 17.15 -17.49
N GLU A 416 0.97 15.89 -17.10
CA GLU A 416 0.42 14.71 -17.77
C GLU A 416 -1.09 14.81 -17.98
N THR A 417 -1.55 14.35 -19.14
CA THR A 417 -2.94 14.36 -19.57
C THR A 417 -3.57 12.97 -19.63
N ALA A 418 -2.76 11.91 -19.64
CA ALA A 418 -3.24 10.54 -19.50
C ALA A 418 -4.01 10.39 -18.17
N PRO A 419 -5.23 9.83 -18.18
CA PRO A 419 -5.97 9.55 -16.95
C PRO A 419 -5.23 8.51 -16.11
N PHE A 420 -5.61 8.29 -14.86
CA PHE A 420 -5.15 7.13 -14.10
C PHE A 420 -6.36 6.30 -13.67
N GLN A 421 -6.79 5.39 -14.53
CA GLN A 421 -8.05 4.67 -14.37
C GLN A 421 -7.91 3.49 -13.40
N TYR A 422 -9.01 3.11 -12.74
CA TYR A 422 -9.08 1.85 -12.01
C TYR A 422 -9.07 0.67 -13.00
N PHE A 423 -8.03 -0.16 -12.95
CA PHE A 423 -7.86 -1.34 -13.81
C PHE A 423 -7.54 -2.59 -12.98
N THR A 424 -8.07 -3.72 -13.41
CA THR A 424 -7.84 -5.02 -12.79
C THR A 424 -7.65 -6.11 -13.86
N SER A 425 -7.17 -7.27 -13.46
CA SER A 425 -7.00 -8.42 -14.35
C SER A 425 -7.23 -9.76 -13.64
N PHE A 426 -8.32 -9.84 -12.87
CA PHE A 426 -8.77 -11.07 -12.21
C PHE A 426 -8.87 -12.24 -13.21
N LEU A 427 -8.46 -13.43 -12.78
CA LEU A 427 -8.51 -14.64 -13.60
C LEU A 427 -9.90 -15.29 -13.49
N ASP A 428 -10.58 -15.13 -12.34
CA ASP A 428 -11.97 -15.56 -12.19
C ASP A 428 -12.93 -14.60 -12.92
N ARG A 429 -13.63 -15.13 -13.92
CA ARG A 429 -14.60 -14.38 -14.73
C ARG A 429 -15.80 -13.88 -13.92
N ASN A 430 -16.26 -14.63 -12.92
CA ASN A 430 -17.38 -14.22 -12.08
C ASN A 430 -16.98 -13.06 -11.18
N LEU A 431 -15.75 -13.09 -10.65
CA LEU A 431 -15.19 -12.00 -9.88
C LEU A 431 -14.99 -10.75 -10.74
N ALA A 432 -14.39 -10.90 -11.93
CA ALA A 432 -14.24 -9.79 -12.88
C ALA A 432 -15.59 -9.13 -13.22
N GLU A 433 -16.64 -9.93 -13.43
CA GLU A 433 -18.01 -9.44 -13.66
C GLU A 433 -18.58 -8.73 -12.43
N ALA A 434 -18.35 -9.26 -11.23
CA ALA A 434 -18.80 -8.66 -9.98
C ALA A 434 -18.15 -7.29 -9.75
N VAL A 435 -16.83 -7.18 -9.99
CA VAL A 435 -16.06 -5.94 -9.87
C VAL A 435 -16.58 -4.90 -10.87
N ARG A 436 -16.79 -5.28 -12.12
CA ARG A 436 -17.36 -4.41 -13.16
C ARG A 436 -18.73 -3.83 -12.76
N ARG A 437 -19.60 -4.67 -12.19
CA ARG A 437 -20.92 -4.23 -11.68
C ARG A 437 -20.79 -3.36 -10.44
N GLY A 438 -19.94 -3.75 -9.49
CA GLY A 438 -19.68 -3.01 -8.25
C GLY A 438 -19.24 -1.59 -8.53
N ARG A 439 -18.28 -1.43 -9.44
CA ARG A 439 -17.79 -0.11 -9.86
C ARG A 439 -18.89 0.74 -10.52
N THR A 440 -19.73 0.12 -11.36
CA THR A 440 -20.88 0.80 -11.98
C THR A 440 -21.89 1.30 -10.93
N LEU A 441 -22.16 0.50 -9.88
CA LEU A 441 -23.08 0.86 -8.79
C LEU A 441 -22.50 1.95 -7.86
N GLU A 442 -21.20 1.89 -7.58
CA GLU A 442 -20.50 2.91 -6.80
C GLU A 442 -20.58 4.27 -7.49
N PHE A 443 -20.30 4.34 -8.78
CA PHE A 443 -20.40 5.57 -9.56
C PHE A 443 -21.82 6.16 -9.60
N ALA A 444 -22.85 5.32 -9.58
CA ALA A 444 -24.23 5.78 -9.50
C ALA A 444 -24.53 6.55 -8.20
N LYS A 445 -23.81 6.29 -7.10
CA LYS A 445 -23.97 7.00 -5.82
C LYS A 445 -23.32 8.39 -5.83
N PHE A 446 -22.25 8.58 -6.58
CA PHE A 446 -21.55 9.87 -6.68
C PHE A 446 -22.19 10.86 -7.67
N ALA A 447 -23.28 10.47 -8.35
CA ALA A 447 -24.00 11.28 -9.33
C ALA A 447 -23.11 11.84 -10.47
N TRP A 448 -21.98 11.20 -10.74
CA TRP A 448 -21.06 11.62 -11.79
C TRP A 448 -21.57 11.25 -13.18
N GLN A 449 -21.40 12.16 -14.14
CA GLN A 449 -21.83 11.97 -15.53
C GLN A 449 -20.70 11.35 -16.35
N GLY A 450 -20.95 10.25 -17.07
CA GLY A 450 -19.98 9.63 -17.97
C GLY A 450 -20.18 8.13 -18.16
N GLN A 451 -19.45 7.55 -19.13
CA GLN A 451 -19.42 6.10 -19.33
C GLN A 451 -18.42 5.48 -18.35
N VAL A 452 -18.88 4.54 -17.52
CA VAL A 452 -17.99 3.74 -16.66
C VAL A 452 -17.13 2.85 -17.55
N VAL A 453 -15.82 3.02 -17.42
CA VAL A 453 -14.84 2.21 -18.13
C VAL A 453 -14.76 0.84 -17.48
N ASP A 454 -14.69 -0.22 -18.29
CA ASP A 454 -14.52 -1.58 -17.79
C ASP A 454 -13.11 -1.74 -17.17
N PRO A 455 -12.99 -2.00 -15.85
CA PRO A 455 -11.69 -2.18 -15.22
C PRO A 455 -10.90 -3.37 -15.78
N GLY A 456 -11.59 -4.38 -16.30
CA GLY A 456 -10.96 -5.58 -16.87
C GLY A 456 -10.46 -5.42 -18.30
N ASP A 457 -10.86 -4.35 -19.01
CA ASP A 457 -10.41 -4.08 -20.37
C ASP A 457 -8.94 -3.65 -20.37
N PRO A 458 -8.03 -4.37 -21.09
CA PRO A 458 -6.63 -3.97 -21.21
C PRO A 458 -6.43 -2.52 -21.67
N ALA A 459 -7.35 -1.96 -22.46
CA ALA A 459 -7.28 -0.58 -22.92
C ALA A 459 -7.36 0.44 -21.77
N THR A 460 -8.02 0.09 -20.65
CA THR A 460 -8.11 0.91 -19.43
C THR A 460 -6.75 1.12 -18.80
N PHE A 461 -5.98 0.06 -18.68
CA PHE A 461 -4.59 0.14 -18.23
C PHE A 461 -3.69 0.84 -19.25
N VAL A 462 -3.85 0.57 -20.55
CA VAL A 462 -3.03 1.21 -21.60
C VAL A 462 -3.21 2.72 -21.61
N ARG A 463 -4.44 3.24 -21.44
CA ARG A 463 -4.69 4.68 -21.33
C ARG A 463 -4.11 5.31 -20.07
N SER A 464 -3.85 4.51 -19.04
CA SER A 464 -3.33 4.98 -17.75
C SER A 464 -1.81 5.03 -17.68
N ARG A 465 -1.14 4.60 -18.75
CA ARG A 465 0.32 4.46 -18.81
C ARG A 465 0.98 5.71 -19.37
N LEU A 466 2.11 6.10 -18.77
CA LEU A 466 2.96 7.21 -19.21
C LEU A 466 3.81 6.86 -20.44
#